data_AF-W1YFR6-F1
#
_entry.id   AF-W1YFR6-F1
#
_cell.length_a   1.000
_cell.length_b   1.000
_cell.length_c   1.000
_cell.angle_alpha   90.00
_cell.angle_beta   90.00
_cell.angle_gamma   90.00
#
_symmetry.space_group_name_H-M   'P 1'
#
loop_
_entity.id
_entity.type
_entity.pdbx_description
1 polymer ?
#
loop_
_entity_poly.entity_id
_entity_poly.type
_entity_poly.pdbx_seq_one_letter_code
_entity_poly.pdbx_strand_id
1 'polypeptide(L)' 'QSYDDKVISLLRKYVDLETVCPETGIGLKVPRNPIRIEKYDDKYKLVEPSANIDYTSQMMEFAEEFLSNI' A
#
# COMPACT_ATOMS: atom_id res chain seq x y z
N GLN A 1 3.85 -4.11 12.14
CA GLN A 1 5.08 -4.82 11.72
C GLN A 1 6.17 -4.50 12.73
N SER A 2 6.92 -5.50 13.22
CA SER A 2 8.09 -5.23 14.07
C SER A 2 9.30 -5.01 13.16
N TYR A 3 9.78 -3.76 13.08
CA TYR A 3 11.00 -3.42 12.36
C TYR A 3 12.21 -3.68 13.27
N ASP A 4 12.52 -4.95 13.51
CA ASP A 4 13.72 -5.36 14.28
C ASP A 4 14.93 -5.53 13.35
N ASP A 5 15.12 -4.57 12.46
CA ASP A 5 16.29 -4.54 11.59
C ASP A 5 17.33 -3.58 12.18
N LYS A 6 18.58 -4.06 12.29
CA LYS A 6 19.70 -3.28 12.83
C LYS A 6 19.97 -2.03 12.00
N VAL A 7 19.78 -2.08 10.68
CA VAL A 7 19.97 -0.95 9.77
C VAL A 7 18.89 0.11 9.99
N ILE A 8 17.62 -0.30 10.06
CA ILE A 8 16.49 0.61 10.31
C ILE A 8 16.65 1.28 11.69
N SER A 9 17.08 0.52 12.70
CA SER A 9 17.30 1.03 14.06
C SER A 9 18.40 2.10 14.13
N LEU A 10 19.43 2.00 13.29
CA LEU A 10 20.49 3.01 13.19
C LEU A 10 19.99 4.27 12.48
N LEU A 11 19.22 4.12 11.40
CA LEU A 11 18.69 5.23 10.61
C LEU A 11 17.69 6.08 11.40
N ARG A 12 16.90 5.47 12.31
CA ARG A 12 15.93 6.17 13.18
C ARG A 12 16.51 7.34 13.99
N LYS A 13 17.82 7.38 14.23
CA LYS A 13 18.46 8.49 14.94
C LYS A 13 18.68 9.74 14.07
N TYR A 14 18.56 9.59 12.76
CA TYR A 14 18.93 10.61 11.77
C TYR A 14 17.79 10.97 10.82
N VAL A 15 16.75 10.16 10.73
CA VAL A 15 15.59 10.38 9.85
C VAL A 15 14.29 10.07 10.57
N ASP A 16 13.23 10.80 10.20
CA ASP A 16 11.86 10.45 10.54
C ASP A 16 11.37 9.35 9.60
N LEU A 17 10.84 8.26 10.18
CA LEU A 17 10.33 7.13 9.42
C LEU A 17 8.81 7.19 9.34
N GLU A 18 8.30 7.43 8.14
CA GLU A 18 6.87 7.31 7.84
C GLU A 18 6.50 5.84 7.60
N THR A 19 5.61 5.30 8.44
CA THR A 19 5.19 3.88 8.40
C THR A 19 3.81 3.73 7.79
N VAL A 20 3.67 4.19 6.55
CA VAL A 20 2.42 4.11 5.79
C VAL A 20 2.18 2.69 5.24
N CYS A 21 0.94 2.21 5.31
CA CYS A 21 0.50 1.00 4.62
C CYS A 21 -0.66 1.38 3.67
N PRO A 22 -0.41 1.45 2.35
CA PRO A 22 -1.39 1.94 1.40
C PRO A 22 -2.67 1.10 1.40
N GLU A 23 -2.56 -0.20 1.67
CA GLU A 23 -3.71 -1.09 1.69
C GLU A 23 -4.66 -0.79 2.84
N THR A 24 -4.12 -0.43 4.01
CA THR A 24 -4.97 0.05 5.11
C THR A 24 -5.52 1.45 4.84
N GLY A 25 -4.76 2.27 4.09
CA GLY A 25 -5.19 3.59 3.65
C GLY A 25 -6.43 3.55 2.75
N ILE A 26 -6.51 2.56 1.85
CA ILE A 26 -7.71 2.30 1.03
C ILE A 26 -8.82 1.51 1.75
N GLY A 27 -8.68 1.26 3.07
CA GLY A 27 -9.71 0.64 3.90
C GLY A 27 -9.68 -0.88 3.98
N LEU A 28 -8.62 -1.57 3.50
CA LEU A 28 -8.51 -3.01 3.64
C LEU A 28 -8.18 -3.41 5.08
N LYS A 29 -8.89 -4.42 5.59
CA LYS A 29 -8.68 -4.96 6.95
C LYS A 29 -7.41 -5.82 7.02
N VAL A 30 -6.95 -6.10 8.25
CA VAL A 30 -5.84 -7.04 8.49
C VAL A 30 -6.34 -8.13 9.46
N PRO A 31 -6.30 -9.42 9.09
CA PRO A 31 -5.89 -9.97 7.78
C PRO A 31 -6.89 -9.67 6.66
N ARG A 32 -6.42 -9.66 5.41
CA ARG A 32 -7.24 -9.53 4.19
C ARG A 32 -6.94 -10.65 3.21
N ASN A 33 -7.83 -10.81 2.23
CA ASN A 33 -7.57 -11.66 1.09
C ASN A 33 -6.41 -11.09 0.24
N PRO A 34 -5.70 -11.95 -0.52
CA PRO A 34 -4.66 -11.50 -1.43
C PRO A 34 -5.22 -10.61 -2.55
N ILE A 35 -4.57 -9.47 -2.76
CA ILE A 35 -4.77 -8.59 -3.91
C ILE A 35 -3.63 -8.82 -4.92
N ARG A 36 -3.92 -8.63 -6.21
CA ARG A 36 -2.99 -8.84 -7.32
C ARG A 36 -3.05 -7.66 -8.28
N ILE A 37 -1.92 -7.36 -8.89
CA ILE A 37 -1.89 -6.42 -10.01
C ILE A 37 -1.96 -7.25 -11.30
N GLU A 38 -3.01 -7.02 -12.08
CA GLU A 38 -3.25 -7.72 -13.34
C GLU A 38 -3.24 -6.71 -14.49
N LYS A 39 -2.63 -7.09 -15.61
CA LYS A 39 -2.59 -6.26 -16.82
C LYS A 39 -3.81 -6.60 -17.68
N TYR A 40 -4.69 -5.63 -17.89
CA TYR A 40 -5.79 -5.72 -18.83
C TYR A 40 -5.52 -4.77 -19.98
N ASP A 41 -5.30 -5.33 -21.16
CA ASP A 41 -4.90 -4.58 -22.35
C ASP A 41 -3.56 -3.85 -22.06
N ASP A 42 -3.57 -2.53 -21.97
CA ASP A 42 -2.42 -1.70 -21.55
C ASP A 42 -2.59 -0.97 -20.22
N LYS A 43 -3.58 -1.37 -19.40
CA LYS A 43 -3.80 -0.81 -18.07
C LYS A 43 -3.54 -1.82 -16.97
N TYR A 44 -2.88 -1.38 -15.91
CA TYR A 44 -2.73 -2.17 -14.68
C TYR A 44 -3.95 -1.97 -13.80
N LYS A 45 -4.47 -3.07 -13.27
CA LYS A 45 -5.56 -3.06 -12.29
C LYS A 45 -5.14 -3.78 -11.02
N LEU A 46 -5.50 -3.21 -9.88
CA LEU A 46 -5.34 -3.84 -8.57
C LEU A 46 -6.65 -4.55 -8.22
N VAL A 47 -6.64 -5.88 -8.22
CA VAL A 47 -7.86 -6.67 -8.01
C VAL A 47 -7.71 -7.65 -6.85
N GLU A 48 -8.82 -7.95 -6.18
CA GLU A 48 -8.94 -9.08 -5.26
C GLU A 48 -9.70 -10.22 -5.96
N PRO A 49 -9.02 -11.28 -6.43
CA PRO A 49 -9.68 -12.33 -7.20
C PRO A 49 -10.77 -13.08 -6.42
N SER A 50 -10.60 -13.20 -5.10
CA SER A 50 -11.53 -13.93 -4.22
C SER A 50 -12.89 -13.23 -4.08
N ALA A 51 -12.91 -11.90 -4.10
CA ALA A 51 -14.13 -11.10 -3.98
C ALA A 51 -14.56 -10.46 -5.32
N ASN A 52 -13.74 -10.60 -6.37
CA ASN A 52 -13.91 -9.96 -7.67
C ASN A 52 -14.06 -8.43 -7.56
N ILE A 53 -13.26 -7.82 -6.69
CA ILE A 53 -13.26 -6.36 -6.42
C ILE A 53 -12.05 -5.72 -7.10
N ASP A 54 -12.27 -4.58 -7.74
CA ASP A 54 -11.24 -3.73 -8.34
C ASP A 54 -10.95 -2.53 -7.42
N TYR A 55 -9.74 -2.49 -6.85
CA TYR A 55 -9.22 -1.46 -5.95
C TYR A 55 -8.38 -0.39 -6.68
N THR A 56 -8.32 -0.42 -8.01
CA THR A 56 -7.42 0.45 -8.79
C THR A 56 -7.66 1.93 -8.50
N SER A 57 -8.91 2.38 -8.55
CA SER A 57 -9.23 3.80 -8.32
C SER A 57 -8.87 4.25 -6.92
N GLN A 58 -9.20 3.45 -5.90
CA GLN A 58 -8.91 3.78 -4.50
C GLN A 58 -7.40 3.86 -4.24
N MET A 59 -6.63 2.95 -4.85
CA MET A 59 -5.17 2.95 -4.71
C MET A 59 -4.53 4.15 -5.42
N MET A 60 -5.04 4.54 -6.59
CA MET A 60 -4.55 5.72 -7.31
C MET A 60 -4.87 7.00 -6.55
N GLU A 61 -6.11 7.15 -6.06
CA GLU A 61 -6.54 8.29 -5.24
C GLU A 61 -5.70 8.40 -3.97
N PHE A 62 -5.52 7.29 -3.24
CA PHE A 62 -4.65 7.26 -2.07
C PHE A 62 -3.21 7.70 -2.41
N ALA A 63 -2.64 7.22 -3.52
CA ALA A 63 -1.29 7.57 -3.91
C ALA A 63 -1.16 9.06 -4.26
N GLU A 64 -2.12 9.63 -4.99
CA GLU A 64 -2.15 11.06 -5.34
C GLU A 64 -2.31 11.93 -4.09
N GLU A 65 -3.23 11.58 -3.19
CA GLU A 65 -3.45 12.29 -1.93
C GLU A 65 -2.22 12.20 -1.01
N PHE A 66 -1.63 11.01 -0.87
CA PHE A 66 -0.47 10.80 -0.03
C PHE A 66 0.74 11.59 -0.53
N LEU A 67 1.03 11.54 -1.83
CA LEU A 67 2.15 12.28 -2.43
C LEU A 67 1.93 13.80 -2.42
N SER A 68 0.68 14.26 -2.44
CA SER A 68 0.37 15.70 -2.34
C SER A 68 0.55 16.25 -0.91
N ASN A 69 0.59 15.38 0.10
CA ASN A 69 0.72 15.74 1.51
C ASN A 69 2.13 15.50 2.08
N ILE A 70 3.12 15.20 1.22
CA ILE A 70 4.54 15.06 1.56
C ILE A 70 5.32 16.22 0.95
#